data_AF-A0A7S3LYG5-F1
#
_entry.id   AF-A0A7S3LYG5-F1
#
_cell.length_a   1.000
_cell.length_b   1.000
_cell.length_c   1.000
_cell.angle_alpha   90.00
_cell.angle_beta   90.00
_cell.angle_gamma   90.00
#
_symmetry.space_group_name_H-M   'P 1'
#
loop_
_entity.id
_entity.type
_entity.pdbx_description
1 polymer ?
#
loop_
_entity_poly.entity_id
_entity_poly.type
_entity_poly.pdbx_seq_one_letter_code
_entity_poly.pdbx_strand_id
1 'polypeptide(L)'
;HAMKHWQFPARAFIGWARICRPGSVLGPQQQFLCEMQQEMFQAGSHLRRLSSPLSMDPAEKALHQSMGRLSLRDNSHLEQYEDFGQGERLCGAKRVGLR
;
A
#
# COMPACT_ATOMS: atom_id res chain seq x y z
N HIS A 1 2.01 2.38 3.37
CA HIS A 1 1.51 2.45 4.76
C HIS A 1 0.71 3.75 5.01
N ALA A 2 1.32 4.94 4.86
CA ALA A 2 0.70 6.25 5.11
C ALA A 2 -0.64 6.48 4.39
N MET A 3 -0.66 6.34 3.06
CA MET A 3 -1.87 6.54 2.25
C MET A 3 -2.98 5.54 2.62
N LYS A 4 -2.62 4.26 2.79
CA LYS A 4 -3.57 3.18 3.09
C LYS A 4 -4.30 3.42 4.41
N HIS A 5 -3.57 3.60 5.51
CA HIS A 5 -4.21 3.59 6.82
C HIS A 5 -4.80 4.93 7.24
N TRP A 6 -4.18 6.05 6.82
CA TRP A 6 -4.57 7.40 7.26
C TRP A 6 -5.07 8.32 6.15
N GLN A 7 -5.35 7.78 4.96
CA GLN A 7 -5.79 8.59 3.81
C GLN A 7 -4.83 9.76 3.51
N PHE A 8 -3.54 9.57 3.82
CA PHE A 8 -2.54 10.60 3.60
C PHE A 8 -2.34 10.79 2.09
N PRO A 9 -2.54 11.99 1.51
CA PRO A 9 -2.47 12.18 0.06
C PRO A 9 -1.07 11.89 -0.49
N ALA A 10 -0.99 11.35 -1.71
CA ALA A 10 0.26 10.94 -2.35
C ALA A 10 1.25 12.10 -2.51
N ARG A 11 0.79 13.27 -2.96
CA ARG A 11 1.65 14.46 -3.11
C ARG A 11 2.16 14.97 -1.75
N ALA A 12 1.32 14.94 -0.72
CA ALA A 12 1.72 15.31 0.63
C ALA A 12 2.76 14.33 1.19
N PHE A 13 2.58 13.03 0.94
CA PHE A 13 3.55 12.00 1.27
C PHE A 13 4.91 12.22 0.60
N ILE A 14 4.93 12.53 -0.71
CA ILE A 14 6.17 12.82 -1.44
C ILE A 14 6.88 14.03 -0.83
N GLY A 15 6.13 15.09 -0.51
CA GLY A 15 6.68 16.28 0.15
C GLY A 15 7.30 15.95 1.51
N TRP A 16 6.56 15.26 2.37
CA TRP A 16 7.04 14.83 3.69
C TRP A 16 8.28 13.94 3.59
N ALA A 17 8.28 12.97 2.68
CA ALA A 17 9.41 12.06 2.48
C ALA A 17 10.69 12.84 2.10
N ARG A 18 10.57 13.88 1.26
CA ARG A 18 11.69 14.73 0.87
C ARG A 18 12.22 15.63 1.99
N ILE A 19 11.35 16.08 2.89
CA ILE A 19 11.77 16.81 4.10
C ILE A 19 12.61 15.89 4.99
N CYS A 20 12.14 14.66 5.22
CA CYS A 20 12.86 13.69 6.05
C CYS A 20 14.15 13.19 5.40
N ARG A 21 14.15 12.99 4.08
CA ARG A 21 15.31 12.53 3.31
C ARG A 21 15.30 13.13 1.90
N PRO A 22 16.23 14.05 1.58
CA PRO A 22 16.36 14.59 0.24
C PRO A 22 16.55 13.50 -0.81
N GLY A 23 15.92 13.66 -1.97
CA GLY A 23 15.98 12.69 -3.06
C GLY A 23 15.04 11.50 -2.92
N SER A 24 14.22 11.41 -1.87
CA SER A 24 13.17 10.38 -1.80
C SER A 24 12.06 10.60 -2.83
N VAL A 25 11.62 9.50 -3.45
CA VAL A 25 10.58 9.41 -4.48
C VAL A 25 10.87 10.31 -5.69
N LEU A 26 11.66 9.75 -6.62
CA LEU A 26 12.06 10.42 -7.86
C LEU A 26 11.51 9.70 -9.09
N GLY A 27 11.40 10.45 -10.19
CA GLY A 27 11.01 9.89 -11.49
C GLY A 27 9.61 9.26 -11.49
N PRO A 28 9.41 8.12 -12.21
CA PRO A 28 8.11 7.46 -12.39
C PRO A 28 7.37 7.07 -11.10
N GLN A 29 8.10 6.88 -9.99
CA GLN A 29 7.54 6.56 -8.68
C GLN A 29 6.54 7.63 -8.20
N GLN A 30 6.77 8.90 -8.55
CA GLN A 30 5.88 10.00 -8.17
C GLN A 30 4.48 9.84 -8.78
N GLN A 31 4.44 9.52 -10.08
CA GLN A 31 3.20 9.30 -10.81
C GLN A 31 2.51 8.03 -10.31
N PHE A 32 3.28 6.96 -10.10
CA PHE A 32 2.76 5.71 -9.55
C PHE A 32 2.06 5.92 -8.20
N LEU A 33 2.67 6.66 -7.27
CA LEU A 33 2.03 6.95 -5.98
C LEU A 33 0.74 7.76 -6.12
N CYS A 34 0.69 8.71 -7.06
CA CYS A 34 -0.52 9.49 -7.33
C CYS A 34 -1.65 8.61 -7.88
N GLU A 35 -1.34 7.70 -8.80
CA GLU A 35 -2.31 6.77 -9.38
C GLU A 35 -2.82 5.78 -8.32
N MET A 36 -1.91 5.26 -7.50
CA MET A 36 -2.19 4.29 -6.44
C MET A 36 -2.94 4.88 -5.24
N GLN A 37 -3.13 6.19 -5.17
CA GLN A 37 -3.75 6.86 -4.02
C GLN A 37 -5.16 6.33 -3.73
N GLN A 38 -6.01 6.24 -4.75
CA GLN A 38 -7.41 5.83 -4.58
C GLN A 38 -7.51 4.36 -4.17
N GLU A 39 -6.75 3.49 -4.82
CA GLU A 39 -6.68 2.07 -4.47
C GLU A 39 -6.23 1.88 -3.01
N MET A 40 -5.20 2.63 -2.57
CA MET A 40 -4.72 2.56 -1.19
C MET A 40 -5.77 3.06 -0.21
N PHE A 41 -6.48 4.14 -0.52
CA PHE A 41 -7.55 4.66 0.33
C PHE A 41 -8.70 3.66 0.47
N GLN A 42 -9.09 3.01 -0.64
CA GLN A 42 -10.11 1.97 -0.64
C GLN A 42 -9.68 0.75 0.17
N ALA A 43 -8.47 0.24 -0.06
CA ALA A 43 -7.92 -0.88 0.69
C ALA A 43 -7.85 -0.60 2.20
N GLY A 44 -7.51 0.63 2.58
CA GLY A 44 -7.56 1.09 3.97
C GLY A 44 -8.97 1.15 4.54
N SER A 45 -9.93 1.63 3.76
CA SER A 45 -11.32 1.68 4.18
C SER A 45 -11.91 0.29 4.41
N HIS A 46 -11.58 -0.69 3.55
CA HIS A 46 -11.99 -2.09 3.73
C HIS A 46 -11.41 -2.65 5.01
N LEU A 47 -10.12 -2.44 5.26
CA LEU A 47 -9.48 -2.88 6.49
C LEU A 47 -10.14 -2.26 7.73
N ARG A 48 -10.42 -0.95 7.72
CA ARG A 48 -11.10 -0.25 8.84
C ARG A 48 -12.53 -0.74 9.07
N ARG A 49 -13.26 -1.09 8.01
CA ARG A 49 -14.60 -1.70 8.14
C ARG A 49 -14.51 -3.10 8.75
N LEU A 50 -13.59 -3.94 8.28
CA LEU A 50 -13.39 -5.30 8.81
C LEU A 50 -12.90 -5.29 10.28
N SER A 51 -12.17 -4.26 10.68
CA SER A 51 -11.70 -4.07 12.06
C SER A 51 -12.67 -3.29 12.95
N SER A 52 -13.81 -2.82 12.40
CA SER A 52 -14.84 -2.14 13.19
C SER A 52 -15.58 -3.15 14.09
N PRO A 53 -15.62 -2.93 15.42
CA PRO A 53 -16.30 -3.83 16.35
C PRO A 53 -17.81 -3.96 16.11
N LEU A 54 -18.40 -2.98 15.42
CA LEU A 54 -19.84 -2.82 15.20
C LEU A 54 -20.38 -3.55 13.95
N SER A 55 -19.53 -4.11 13.10
CA SER A 55 -19.93 -4.66 11.80
C SER A 55 -19.58 -6.13 11.57
N MET A 56 -19.10 -6.85 12.59
CA MET A 56 -18.69 -8.25 12.44
C MET A 56 -19.41 -9.12 13.47
N ASP A 57 -20.06 -10.19 12.99
CA ASP A 57 -20.57 -11.27 13.83
C ASP A 57 -19.41 -11.89 14.64
N PRO A 58 -19.60 -12.32 15.90
CA PRO A 58 -18.57 -13.02 16.68
C PRO A 58 -17.84 -14.14 15.93
N ALA A 59 -18.52 -14.87 15.05
CA ALA A 59 -17.92 -15.91 14.21
C ALA A 59 -16.98 -15.34 13.14
N GLU A 60 -17.35 -14.22 12.52
CA GLU A 60 -16.52 -13.52 11.52
C GLU A 60 -15.26 -12.93 12.16
N LYS A 61 -15.37 -12.42 13.41
CA LYS A 61 -14.21 -11.95 14.19
C LYS A 61 -13.20 -13.06 14.44
N ALA A 62 -13.66 -14.26 14.81
CA ALA A 62 -12.80 -15.42 15.04
C ALA A 62 -12.10 -15.90 13.75
N LEU A 63 -12.83 -15.91 12.62
CA LEU A 63 -12.26 -16.25 11.32
C LEU A 63 -11.23 -15.21 10.84
N HIS A 64 -11.48 -13.92 11.07
CA HIS A 64 -10.52 -12.86 10.72
C HIS A 64 -9.23 -12.97 11.54
N GLN A 65 -9.35 -13.30 12.83
CA GLN A 65 -8.20 -13.52 13.71
C GLN A 65 -7.36 -14.73 13.27
N SER A 66 -8.00 -15.82 12.82
CA SER A 66 -7.29 -17.00 12.33
C SER A 66 -6.60 -16.74 10.97
N MET A 67 -7.24 -15.99 10.06
CA MET A 67 -6.65 -15.61 8.76
C MET A 67 -5.49 -14.60 8.90
N GLY A 68 -5.59 -13.63 9.81
CA GLY A 68 -4.53 -12.65 10.06
C GLY A 68 -3.19 -13.29 10.49
N ARG A 69 -3.27 -14.42 11.20
CA ARG A 69 -2.09 -15.20 11.62
C ARG A 69 -1.41 -15.95 10.47
N LEU A 70 -2.14 -16.26 9.39
CA LEU A 70 -1.63 -16.97 8.21
C LEU A 70 -1.05 -16.03 7.14
N SER A 71 -1.40 -14.74 7.16
CA SER A 71 -1.02 -13.76 6.14
C SER A 71 0.31 -13.03 6.41
N LEU A 72 0.92 -13.20 7.59
CA LEU A 72 2.26 -12.65 7.90
C LEU A 72 3.38 -13.55 7.33
N ARG A 73 3.25 -13.96 6.06
CA ARG A 73 4.33 -14.64 5.35
C ARG A 73 5.36 -13.60 4.94
N ASP A 74 6.39 -13.53 5.78
CA ASP A 74 7.77 -13.13 5.56
C ASP A 74 8.10 -12.47 4.20
N ASN A 75 8.25 -11.15 4.24
CA ASN A 75 8.64 -10.33 3.09
C ASN A 75 10.16 -10.03 3.09
N SER A 76 10.96 -10.72 3.92
CA SER A 76 12.39 -10.44 4.09
C SER A 76 13.22 -10.64 2.83
N HIS A 77 12.82 -11.56 1.93
CA HIS A 77 13.60 -11.87 0.72
C HIS A 77 13.45 -10.81 -0.41
N LEU A 78 12.39 -10.00 -0.40
CA LEU A 78 12.16 -8.97 -1.43
C LEU A 78 12.85 -7.64 -1.11
N GLU A 79 13.34 -7.47 0.11
CA GLU A 79 14.07 -6.26 0.54
C GLU A 79 15.53 -6.28 0.07
N GLN A 80 16.03 -7.41 -0.45
CA GLN A 80 17.44 -7.64 -0.70
C GLN A 80 17.91 -7.35 -2.14
N TYR A 81 17.01 -7.03 -3.08
CA TYR A 81 17.39 -6.59 -4.42
C TYR A 81 17.25 -5.09 -4.57
N GLU A 82 18.37 -4.41 -4.84
CA GLU A 82 18.37 -3.00 -5.22
C GLU A 82 17.52 -2.74 -6.47
N ASP A 83 17.11 -1.47 -6.59
CA ASP A 83 16.03 -0.93 -7.40
C ASP A 83 16.26 -0.94 -8.92
N PHE A 84 17.07 -1.86 -9.44
CA PHE A 84 17.40 -1.91 -10.85
C PHE A 84 16.16 -2.23 -11.69
N GLY A 85 15.87 -1.42 -12.71
CA GLY A 85 14.69 -1.58 -13.57
C GLY A 85 13.34 -1.26 -12.91
N GLN A 86 13.31 -0.63 -11.73
CA GLN A 86 12.04 -0.31 -11.06
C GLN A 86 11.17 0.64 -11.88
N GLY A 87 11.78 1.64 -12.52
CA GLY A 87 11.06 2.56 -13.41
C GLY A 87 10.33 1.81 -14.53
N GLU A 88 10.98 0.83 -15.15
CA GLU A 88 10.39 0.01 -16.22
C GLU A 88 9.25 -0.87 -15.71
N ARG A 89 9.41 -1.46 -14.52
CA ARG A 89 8.35 -2.24 -13.85
C ARG A 89 7.13 -1.37 -13.51
N LEU A 90 7.35 -0.17 -12.98
CA LEU A 90 6.28 0.77 -12.65
C LEU A 90 5.51 1.22 -13.91
N CYS A 91 6.23 1.45 -15.01
CA CYS A 91 5.60 1.74 -16.30
C CYS A 91 4.86 0.52 -16.87
N GLY A 92 5.38 -0.70 -16.67
CA GLY A 92 4.80 -1.95 -17.15
C GLY A 92 3.57 -2.43 -16.37
N ALA A 93 3.52 -2.19 -15.05
CA ALA A 93 2.39 -2.56 -14.18
C ALA A 93 1.05 -1.96 -14.65
N LYS A 94 1.08 -0.83 -15.37
CA LYS A 94 -0.09 -0.20 -16.00
C LYS A 94 -0.76 -1.06 -17.08
N ARG A 95 -0.06 -2.03 -17.69
CA ARG A 95 -0.60 -2.81 -18.84
C ARG A 95 -1.41 -4.03 -18.44
N VAL A 96 -1.35 -4.47 -17.19
CA VAL A 96 -1.99 -5.72 -16.73
C VAL A 96 -3.37 -5.48 -16.09
N GLY A 97 -3.63 -4.27 -15.56
CA GLY A 97 -4.90 -3.92 -14.91
C GLY A 97 -6.02 -3.40 -15.83
N LEU A 98 -5.87 -3.51 -17.15
CA LEU A 98 -6.83 -3.03 -18.17
C LEU A 98 -7.46 -4.17 -19.00
N ARG A 99 -7.57 -5.38 -18.46
CA ARG A 99 -8.34 -6.49 -19.06
C ARG A 99 -9.46 -6.93 -18.14
#